data_AF-A0A8J5VDQ8-F1
#
_entry.id   AF-A0A8J5VDQ8-F1
#
_cell.length_a   1.000
_cell.length_b   1.000
_cell.length_c   1.000
_cell.angle_alpha   90.00
_cell.angle_beta   90.00
_cell.angle_gamma   90.00
#
_symmetry.space_group_name_H-M   'P 1'
#
loop_
_entity.id
_entity.type
_entity.pdbx_description
1 polymer ?
#
loop_
_entity_poly.entity_id
_entity_poly.type
_entity_poly.pdbx_seq_one_letter_code
_entity_poly.pdbx_strand_id
1 'polypeptide(L)'
;MHLQMEEAVSPSIHFLGRPMKQIIQTKASVFFSEKVSHHPMVVACHCEGTGWRFWADSNLKSKFWGRSIQLDPVGMLTLEFDDGEVFQWSKVTTSIYNIILGKLYCDHYGTMRIQGNNEYSCKLKFKEQSIIDRNPHQVQGVVQDRSGRTVATLFGKWDESMHYLTPGLKDKLPPTDSRLRPDQRCLENGEYERANAEKLRLEQRQRQARKMQESGWKPRWFAKDDATDTYTYLGGYWESREKGNWEGCPDIFGQVPNDLMITD
;
A
#
# COMPACT_ATOMS: atom_id res chain seq x y z
N MET A 1 11.37 -4.94 2.69
CA MET A 1 11.43 -3.83 3.66
C MET A 1 10.42 -3.95 4.81
N HIS A 2 9.10 -4.07 4.57
CA HIS A 2 8.10 -4.17 5.66
C HIS A 2 8.32 -5.37 6.60
N LEU A 3 8.43 -6.59 6.05
CA LEU A 3 8.76 -7.81 6.80
C LEU A 3 10.12 -7.76 7.53
N GLN A 4 11.09 -7.00 6.99
CA GLN A 4 12.42 -6.85 7.60
C GLN A 4 12.42 -5.90 8.79
N MET A 5 11.47 -4.95 8.85
CA MET A 5 11.31 -4.01 9.96
C MET A 5 10.49 -4.61 11.10
N GLU A 6 9.56 -5.53 10.81
CA GLU A 6 8.84 -6.30 11.84
C GLU A 6 9.76 -7.24 12.63
N GLU A 7 10.71 -7.92 11.97
CA GLU A 7 11.69 -8.79 12.66
C GLU A 7 12.79 -8.00 13.40
N ALA A 8 13.08 -6.76 12.96
CA ALA A 8 14.10 -5.90 13.57
C ALA A 8 13.66 -5.21 14.87
N VAL A 9 12.35 -5.12 15.12
CA VAL A 9 11.80 -4.57 16.38
C VAL A 9 11.24 -5.71 17.21
N SER A 10 12.10 -6.66 17.59
CA SER A 10 11.74 -7.55 18.69
C SER A 10 11.49 -6.67 19.93
N PRO A 11 10.33 -6.76 20.60
CA PRO A 11 10.04 -5.99 21.82
C PRO A 11 11.14 -6.14 22.89
N SER A 12 11.91 -7.22 22.82
CA SER A 12 13.05 -7.55 23.67
C SER A 12 14.17 -6.49 23.71
N ILE A 13 14.36 -5.67 22.65
CA ILE A 13 15.42 -4.63 22.65
C ILE A 13 15.13 -3.54 23.71
N HIS A 14 13.85 -3.29 24.00
CA HIS A 14 13.43 -2.15 24.80
C HIS A 14 13.49 -2.37 26.32
N PHE A 15 13.49 -3.63 26.79
CA PHE A 15 13.30 -3.94 28.21
C PHE A 15 14.59 -4.07 29.03
N LEU A 16 15.77 -4.10 28.40
CA LEU A 16 17.02 -4.34 29.12
C LEU A 16 17.86 -3.05 29.19
N GLY A 17 18.29 -2.68 30.39
CA GLY A 17 19.17 -1.53 30.67
C GLY A 17 20.61 -1.69 30.13
N ARG A 18 20.82 -2.49 29.08
CA ARG A 18 22.13 -2.77 28.48
C ARG A 18 22.13 -2.45 26.98
N PRO A 19 23.28 -2.09 26.39
CA PRO A 19 23.41 -1.98 24.94
C PRO A 19 23.17 -3.37 24.32
N MET A 20 22.22 -3.42 23.39
CA MET A 20 21.86 -4.66 22.68
C MET A 20 22.14 -4.45 21.21
N LYS A 21 22.77 -5.46 20.59
CA LYS A 21 23.04 -5.51 19.15
C LYS A 21 22.19 -6.61 18.54
N GLN A 22 21.58 -6.32 17.40
CA GLN A 22 20.88 -7.31 16.59
C GLN A 22 21.40 -7.22 15.17
N ILE A 23 21.66 -8.38 14.57
CA ILE A 23 22.05 -8.51 13.17
C ILE A 23 21.06 -9.48 12.53
N ILE A 24 20.46 -9.05 11.41
CA ILE A 24 19.57 -9.89 10.60
C ILE A 24 20.16 -9.91 9.20
N GLN A 25 20.44 -11.12 8.69
CA GLN A 25 20.97 -11.31 7.35
C GLN A 25 20.00 -12.15 6.53
N THR A 26 19.67 -11.64 5.35
CA THR A 26 18.89 -12.37 4.34
C THR A 26 19.74 -12.54 3.09
N LYS A 27 19.26 -13.31 2.10
CA LYS A 27 19.91 -13.37 0.78
C LYS A 27 19.96 -12.00 0.06
N ALA A 28 19.08 -11.07 0.44
CA ALA A 28 18.89 -9.80 -0.27
C ALA A 28 19.45 -8.58 0.48
N SER A 29 19.74 -8.69 1.78
CA SER A 29 20.22 -7.56 2.58
C SER A 29 20.87 -7.99 3.89
N VAL A 30 21.68 -7.09 4.45
CA VAL A 30 22.28 -7.18 5.78
C VAL A 30 21.79 -6.01 6.62
N PHE A 31 21.14 -6.29 7.74
CA PHE A 31 20.62 -5.30 8.69
C PHE A 31 21.35 -5.42 10.02
N PHE A 32 21.67 -4.28 10.64
CA PHE A 32 22.06 -4.23 12.04
C PHE A 32 21.38 -3.08 12.78
N SER A 33 21.17 -3.26 14.08
CA SER A 33 20.68 -2.21 14.97
C SER A 33 21.34 -2.27 16.35
N GLU A 34 21.48 -1.10 16.98
CA GLU A 34 22.04 -0.95 18.31
C GLU A 34 21.24 0.07 19.13
N LYS A 35 20.97 -0.24 20.40
CA LYS A 35 20.51 0.75 21.37
C LYS A 35 21.68 1.65 21.77
N VAL A 36 21.74 2.84 21.19
CA VAL A 36 22.84 3.80 21.35
C VAL A 36 22.66 4.76 22.53
N SER A 37 21.42 4.90 23.05
CA SER A 37 21.16 5.71 24.24
C SER A 37 20.01 5.15 25.08
N HIS A 38 20.06 5.37 26.40
CA HIS A 38 19.01 4.96 27.34
C HIS A 38 18.08 6.12 27.75
N HIS A 39 18.61 7.34 27.87
CA HIS A 39 17.87 8.53 28.31
C HIS A 39 18.28 9.77 27.51
N PRO A 40 17.58 10.14 26.43
CA PRO A 40 16.39 9.47 25.88
C PRO A 40 16.73 8.10 25.26
N MET A 41 15.75 7.20 25.16
CA MET A 41 15.94 5.91 24.52
C MET A 41 16.09 6.11 23.01
N VAL A 42 17.25 5.72 22.46
CA VAL A 42 17.54 5.84 21.02
C VAL A 42 18.09 4.52 20.52
N VAL A 43 17.51 4.03 19.42
CA VAL A 43 18.02 2.90 18.64
C VAL A 43 18.47 3.42 17.29
N ALA A 44 19.71 3.12 16.91
CA ALA A 44 20.22 3.35 15.57
C ALA A 44 20.20 2.05 14.78
N CYS A 45 19.98 2.15 13.48
CA CYS A 45 20.04 1.00 12.57
C CYS A 45 20.63 1.37 11.22
N HIS A 46 21.15 0.36 10.56
CA HIS A 46 21.69 0.44 9.20
C HIS A 46 21.40 -0.87 8.47
N CYS A 47 21.13 -0.76 7.18
CA CYS A 47 20.78 -1.87 6.32
C CYS A 47 21.38 -1.64 4.95
N GLU A 48 22.00 -2.66 4.39
CA GLU A 48 22.56 -2.61 3.04
C GLU A 48 21.92 -3.72 2.19
N GLY A 49 21.54 -3.38 0.97
CA GLY A 49 21.10 -4.32 -0.05
C GLY A 49 21.77 -4.01 -1.40
N THR A 50 21.45 -4.79 -2.42
CA THR A 50 22.00 -4.54 -3.76
C THR A 50 21.47 -3.23 -4.33
N GLY A 51 22.34 -2.24 -4.54
CA GLY A 51 21.98 -0.96 -5.15
C GLY A 51 21.47 0.11 -4.19
N TRP A 52 21.44 -0.18 -2.88
CA TRP A 52 20.88 0.75 -1.90
C TRP A 52 21.39 0.50 -0.47
N ARG A 53 21.37 1.58 0.33
CA ARG A 53 21.60 1.54 1.77
C ARG A 53 20.53 2.34 2.50
N PHE A 54 20.20 1.91 3.70
CA PHE A 54 19.19 2.51 4.56
C PHE A 54 19.76 2.68 5.96
N TRP A 55 19.53 3.83 6.58
CA TRP A 55 19.86 4.03 7.99
C TRP A 55 18.83 4.94 8.64
N ALA A 56 18.69 4.76 9.96
CA ALA A 56 17.81 5.58 10.75
C ALA A 56 18.23 5.56 12.22
N ASP A 57 18.04 6.68 12.89
CA ASP A 57 17.88 6.73 14.33
C ASP A 57 16.38 6.84 14.66
N SER A 58 15.96 6.12 15.69
CA SER A 58 14.58 6.15 16.17
C SER A 58 14.57 6.30 17.68
N ASN A 59 13.89 7.35 18.12
CA ASN A 59 13.41 7.56 19.47
C ASN A 59 11.87 7.43 19.45
N LEU A 60 11.28 7.07 20.57
CA LEU A 60 9.84 6.85 20.70
C LEU A 60 9.32 7.58 21.92
N LYS A 61 8.51 8.62 21.69
CA LYS A 61 7.73 9.24 22.76
C LYS A 61 6.42 8.48 22.89
N SER A 62 6.05 8.09 24.11
CA SER A 62 4.80 7.38 24.37
C SER A 62 3.91 8.16 25.32
N LYS A 63 2.60 8.08 25.10
CA LYS A 63 1.56 8.61 26.00
C LYS A 63 0.53 7.52 26.25
N PHE A 64 0.35 7.16 27.50
CA PHE A 64 -0.64 6.17 27.93
C PHE A 64 -1.96 6.86 28.27
N TRP A 65 -3.06 6.41 27.67
CA TRP A 65 -4.40 6.94 27.82
C TRP A 65 -5.35 5.89 28.44
N GLY A 66 -4.84 5.05 29.35
CA GLY A 66 -5.62 4.00 30.00
C GLY A 66 -5.79 2.77 29.12
N ARG A 67 -6.70 2.83 28.14
CA ARG A 67 -6.99 1.69 27.24
C ARG A 67 -6.17 1.69 25.95
N SER A 68 -5.39 2.74 25.71
CA SER A 68 -4.55 2.90 24.53
C SER A 68 -3.21 3.54 24.86
N ILE A 69 -2.22 3.32 24.00
CA ILE A 69 -0.94 4.01 24.01
C ILE A 69 -0.77 4.70 22.67
N GLN A 70 -0.52 6.00 22.70
CA GLN A 70 -0.05 6.76 21.55
C GLN A 70 1.48 6.71 21.51
N LEU A 71 2.02 6.43 20.33
CA LEU A 71 3.43 6.36 20.00
C LEU A 71 3.76 7.42 18.96
N ASP A 72 4.57 8.40 19.36
CA ASP A 72 5.08 9.48 18.52
C ASP A 72 6.55 9.20 18.20
N PRO A 73 6.85 8.56 17.04
CA PRO A 73 8.23 8.30 16.64
C PRO A 73 8.95 9.61 16.33
N VAL A 74 10.18 9.72 16.79
CA VAL A 74 11.09 10.85 16.53
C VAL A 74 12.35 10.30 15.88
N GLY A 75 12.75 10.88 14.76
CA GLY A 75 13.92 10.44 14.00
C GLY A 75 13.70 10.55 12.50
N MET A 76 14.80 10.42 11.76
CA MET A 76 14.81 10.49 10.32
C MET A 76 15.22 9.14 9.73
N LEU A 77 14.42 8.64 8.81
CA LEU A 77 14.73 7.49 8.00
C LEU A 77 15.38 8.02 6.73
N THR A 78 16.51 7.44 6.34
CA THR A 78 17.21 7.77 5.10
C THR A 78 17.41 6.52 4.27
N LEU A 79 17.05 6.59 3.00
CA LEU A 79 17.33 5.60 1.96
C LEU A 79 18.18 6.28 0.89
N GLU A 80 19.28 5.65 0.52
CA GLU A 80 20.17 6.11 -0.54
C GLU A 80 20.38 4.99 -1.55
N PHE A 81 20.31 5.34 -2.83
CA PHE A 81 20.62 4.48 -3.96
C PHE A 81 22.04 4.74 -4.48
N ASP A 82 22.63 3.76 -5.15
CA ASP A 82 24.01 3.84 -5.68
C ASP A 82 24.21 4.95 -6.73
N ASP A 83 23.13 5.44 -7.34
CA ASP A 83 23.14 6.59 -8.26
C ASP A 83 23.16 7.95 -7.54
N GLY A 84 23.18 7.95 -6.20
CA GLY A 84 23.19 9.14 -5.36
C GLY A 84 21.81 9.72 -5.06
N GLU A 85 20.72 9.08 -5.49
CA GLU A 85 19.38 9.49 -5.07
C GLU A 85 19.14 9.15 -3.59
N VAL A 86 18.70 10.14 -2.82
CA VAL A 86 18.47 10.04 -1.38
C VAL A 86 17.05 10.46 -1.06
N PHE A 87 16.34 9.61 -0.31
CA PHE A 87 15.02 9.89 0.23
C PHE A 87 15.02 9.91 1.75
N GLN A 88 14.40 10.93 2.33
CA GLN A 88 14.30 11.12 3.77
C GLN A 88 12.85 11.31 4.22
N TRP A 89 12.47 10.67 5.33
CA TRP A 89 11.14 10.83 5.92
C TRP A 89 11.11 10.53 7.42
N SER A 90 10.06 10.98 8.09
CA SER A 90 9.73 10.57 9.47
C SER A 90 8.50 9.66 9.47
N LYS A 91 8.44 8.72 10.42
CA LYS A 91 7.26 7.88 10.66
C LYS A 91 6.08 8.72 11.15
N VAL A 92 4.87 8.25 10.90
CA VAL A 92 3.64 8.87 11.42
C VAL A 92 3.31 8.38 12.83
N THR A 93 2.46 9.12 13.54
CA THR A 93 1.97 8.71 14.87
C THR A 93 1.20 7.40 14.77
N THR A 94 1.38 6.55 15.79
CA THR A 94 0.70 5.26 15.90
C THR A 94 -0.02 5.16 17.23
N SER A 95 -1.31 4.83 17.23
CA SER A 95 -2.06 4.51 18.44
C SER A 95 -2.33 3.01 18.51
N ILE A 96 -2.03 2.40 19.65
CA ILE A 96 -2.32 1.00 19.95
C ILE A 96 -3.46 0.95 20.96
N TYR A 97 -4.53 0.24 20.62
CA TYR A 97 -5.76 0.17 21.40
C TYR A 97 -5.95 -1.21 22.05
N ASN A 98 -6.84 -1.27 23.03
CA ASN A 98 -7.22 -2.49 23.76
C ASN A 98 -6.04 -3.21 24.45
N ILE A 99 -5.05 -2.44 24.90
CA ILE A 99 -3.85 -2.97 25.58
C ILE A 99 -4.13 -3.66 26.93
N ILE A 100 -5.32 -3.44 27.51
CA ILE A 100 -5.75 -4.08 28.76
C ILE A 100 -6.70 -5.26 28.49
N LEU A 101 -7.70 -5.06 27.63
CA LEU A 101 -8.76 -6.04 27.40
C LEU A 101 -9.34 -5.90 25.99
N GLY A 102 -9.48 -7.04 25.30
CA GLY A 102 -9.99 -7.16 23.94
C GLY A 102 -8.90 -7.52 22.94
N LYS A 103 -9.25 -7.51 21.64
CA LYS A 103 -8.27 -7.72 20.58
C LYS A 103 -7.44 -6.45 20.40
N LEU A 104 -6.13 -6.59 20.50
CA LEU A 104 -5.18 -5.51 20.22
C LEU A 104 -5.24 -5.14 18.73
N TYR A 105 -5.29 -3.84 18.46
CA TYR A 105 -5.18 -3.29 17.11
C TYR A 105 -4.45 -1.95 17.17
N CYS A 106 -3.91 -1.52 16.03
CA CYS A 106 -3.23 -0.24 15.92
C CYS A 106 -3.75 0.57 14.74
N ASP A 107 -3.61 1.89 14.86
CA ASP A 107 -3.85 2.84 13.79
C ASP A 107 -2.64 3.74 13.58
N HIS A 108 -2.33 3.99 12.31
CA HIS A 108 -1.37 4.99 11.88
C HIS A 108 -2.12 6.21 11.35
N TYR A 109 -1.71 7.41 11.75
CA TYR A 109 -2.38 8.64 11.33
C TYR A 109 -1.45 9.84 11.27
N GLY A 110 -1.82 10.80 10.42
CA GLY A 110 -1.03 12.00 10.17
C GLY A 110 -0.47 12.05 8.75
N THR A 111 0.49 12.94 8.51
CA THR A 111 1.08 13.13 7.19
C THR A 111 2.55 12.74 7.20
N MET A 112 2.90 11.71 6.44
CA MET A 112 4.28 11.38 6.11
C MET A 112 4.73 12.23 4.91
N ARG A 113 5.87 12.88 5.05
CA ARG A 113 6.51 13.63 3.96
C ARG A 113 7.83 12.95 3.65
N ILE A 114 7.94 12.47 2.41
CA ILE A 114 9.14 11.84 1.86
C ILE A 114 9.77 12.88 0.94
N GLN A 115 10.97 13.32 1.28
CA GLN A 115 11.72 14.32 0.54
C GLN A 115 12.88 13.63 -0.17
N GLY A 116 12.93 13.73 -1.50
CA GLY A 116 14.09 13.36 -2.29
C GLY A 116 15.08 14.53 -2.40
N ASN A 117 16.37 14.22 -2.58
CA ASN A 117 17.39 15.23 -2.93
C ASN A 117 17.34 15.63 -4.43
N ASN A 118 16.72 14.82 -5.28
CA ASN A 118 16.64 14.99 -6.72
C ASN A 118 15.28 15.53 -7.16
N GLU A 119 14.57 14.84 -8.05
CA GLU A 119 13.40 15.38 -8.77
C GLU A 119 12.10 15.34 -7.96
N TYR A 120 11.93 14.31 -7.13
CA TYR A 120 10.63 13.95 -6.60
C TYR A 120 10.52 14.11 -5.08
N SER A 121 9.31 14.48 -4.66
CA SER A 121 8.86 14.39 -3.27
C SER A 121 7.51 13.69 -3.20
N CYS A 122 7.20 13.06 -2.08
CA CYS A 122 5.94 12.37 -1.88
C CYS A 122 5.30 12.77 -0.54
N LYS A 123 4.00 13.00 -0.56
CA LYS A 123 3.20 13.25 0.65
C LYS A 123 2.18 12.14 0.78
N LEU A 124 2.25 11.36 1.86
CA LEU A 124 1.25 10.35 2.22
C LEU A 124 0.45 10.83 3.43
N LYS A 125 -0.87 10.81 3.33
CA LYS A 125 -1.81 11.11 4.41
C LYS A 125 -2.43 9.80 4.87
N PHE A 126 -2.11 9.43 6.11
CA PHE A 126 -2.73 8.34 6.83
C PHE A 126 -3.99 8.88 7.51
N LYS A 127 -5.15 8.36 7.13
CA LYS A 127 -6.43 8.84 7.63
C LYS A 127 -6.62 8.37 9.08
N GLU A 128 -6.79 9.33 9.98
CA GLU A 128 -7.17 9.04 11.36
C GLU A 128 -8.57 8.43 11.40
N GLN A 129 -8.73 7.32 12.13
CA GLN A 129 -10.03 6.71 12.29
C GLN A 129 -10.93 7.60 13.16
N SER A 130 -12.07 8.01 12.61
CA SER A 130 -13.20 8.48 13.41
C SER A 130 -14.08 7.30 13.83
N ILE A 131 -14.80 7.43 14.96
CA ILE A 131 -15.81 6.46 15.42
C ILE A 131 -16.89 6.21 14.35
N ILE A 132 -17.08 7.16 13.43
CA ILE A 132 -18.07 7.11 12.35
C ILE A 132 -17.48 6.49 11.06
N ASP A 133 -16.16 6.41 10.92
CA ASP A 133 -15.52 5.95 9.69
C ASP A 133 -15.68 4.44 9.50
N ARG A 134 -16.38 4.06 8.42
CA ARG A 134 -16.66 2.65 8.07
C ARG A 134 -15.56 1.99 7.24
N ASN A 135 -14.49 2.72 6.90
CA ASN A 135 -13.39 2.18 6.10
C ASN A 135 -12.03 2.61 6.67
N PRO A 136 -11.47 1.78 7.57
CA PRO A 136 -10.24 2.09 8.29
C PRO A 136 -9.00 2.00 7.40
N HIS A 137 -7.86 2.42 7.97
CA HIS A 137 -6.51 2.18 7.46
C HIS A 137 -6.16 2.85 6.12
N GLN A 138 -6.97 3.81 5.67
CA GLN A 138 -6.76 4.47 4.39
C GLN A 138 -5.48 5.30 4.36
N VAL A 139 -4.77 5.20 3.23
CA VAL A 139 -3.65 6.06 2.89
C VAL A 139 -3.88 6.66 1.52
N GLN A 140 -3.72 7.97 1.42
CA GLN A 140 -3.73 8.71 0.15
C GLN A 140 -2.42 9.44 -0.01
N GLY A 141 -1.96 9.61 -1.25
CA GLY A 141 -0.74 10.36 -1.47
C GLY A 141 -0.57 10.92 -2.86
N VAL A 142 0.41 11.80 -2.97
CA VAL A 142 0.81 12.43 -4.23
C VAL A 142 2.32 12.44 -4.32
N VAL A 143 2.84 12.13 -5.50
CA VAL A 143 4.24 12.38 -5.88
C VAL A 143 4.27 13.64 -6.71
N GLN A 144 5.14 14.57 -6.36
CA GLN A 144 5.31 15.84 -7.05
C GLN A 144 6.75 15.99 -7.51
N ASP A 145 6.93 16.57 -8.70
CA ASP A 145 8.25 17.02 -9.18
C ASP A 145 8.66 18.35 -8.50
N ARG A 146 9.86 18.86 -8.82
CA ARG A 146 10.37 20.15 -8.29
C ARG A 146 9.49 21.36 -8.61
N SER A 147 8.67 21.30 -9.66
CA SER A 147 7.73 22.38 -10.01
C SER A 147 6.43 22.32 -9.20
N GLY A 148 6.26 21.30 -8.36
CA GLY A 148 5.03 21.03 -7.61
C GLY A 148 3.95 20.33 -8.43
N ARG A 149 4.24 19.94 -9.68
CA ARG A 149 3.29 19.22 -10.54
C ARG A 149 3.17 17.78 -10.04
N THR A 150 1.92 17.33 -9.90
CA THR A 150 1.63 15.95 -9.49
C THR A 150 1.97 15.01 -10.65
N VAL A 151 2.95 14.13 -10.45
CA VAL A 151 3.39 13.12 -11.42
C VAL A 151 2.86 11.73 -11.11
N ALA A 152 2.38 11.50 -9.88
CA ALA A 152 1.65 10.29 -9.53
C ALA A 152 0.71 10.54 -8.34
N THR A 153 -0.36 9.76 -8.25
CA THR A 153 -1.25 9.68 -7.10
C THR A 153 -1.15 8.29 -6.51
N LEU A 154 -0.99 8.18 -5.18
CA LEU A 154 -1.00 6.93 -4.44
C LEU A 154 -2.29 6.79 -3.63
N PHE A 155 -2.80 5.58 -3.49
CA PHE A 155 -4.00 5.31 -2.71
C PHE A 155 -4.05 3.85 -2.28
N GLY A 156 -4.76 3.55 -1.20
CA GLY A 156 -4.96 2.19 -0.73
C GLY A 156 -5.14 2.14 0.78
N LYS A 157 -4.80 0.99 1.35
CA LYS A 157 -4.76 0.79 2.80
C LYS A 157 -3.40 0.24 3.22
N TRP A 158 -2.90 0.71 4.35
CA TRP A 158 -1.57 0.33 4.81
C TRP A 158 -1.47 -1.14 5.26
N ASP A 159 -2.59 -1.79 5.58
CA ASP A 159 -2.68 -3.19 6.03
C ASP A 159 -3.13 -4.18 4.94
N GLU A 160 -3.56 -3.69 3.78
CA GLU A 160 -4.00 -4.53 2.66
C GLU A 160 -3.09 -4.34 1.44
N SER A 161 -3.21 -3.20 0.76
CA SER A 161 -2.45 -2.91 -0.46
C SER A 161 -2.43 -1.42 -0.77
N MET A 162 -1.33 -1.00 -1.41
CA MET A 162 -1.14 0.35 -1.94
C MET A 162 -1.02 0.30 -3.47
N HIS A 163 -1.65 1.25 -4.13
CA HIS A 163 -1.64 1.42 -5.58
C HIS A 163 -1.18 2.81 -5.95
N TYR A 164 -0.77 2.99 -7.21
CA TYR A 164 -0.46 4.29 -7.77
C TYR A 164 -0.98 4.43 -9.21
N LEU A 165 -1.18 5.68 -9.61
CA LEU A 165 -1.50 6.08 -10.98
C LEU A 165 -0.62 7.26 -11.40
N THR A 166 -0.04 7.19 -12.59
CA THR A 166 0.63 8.33 -13.24
C THR A 166 -0.27 8.93 -14.33
N PRO A 167 -0.09 10.21 -14.69
CA PRO A 167 -0.72 10.78 -15.87
C PRO A 167 -0.45 9.91 -17.11
N GLY A 168 -1.49 9.59 -17.88
CA GLY A 168 -1.40 8.73 -19.06
C GLY A 168 -1.31 7.22 -18.79
N LEU A 169 -1.08 6.77 -17.55
CA LEU A 169 -1.15 5.33 -17.23
C LEU A 169 -2.56 4.80 -17.41
N LYS A 170 -3.57 5.58 -16.98
CA LYS A 170 -4.99 5.22 -17.09
C LYS A 170 -5.38 4.84 -18.52
N ASP A 171 -4.86 5.57 -19.52
CA ASP A 171 -5.16 5.33 -20.94
C ASP A 171 -4.48 4.05 -21.45
N LYS A 172 -3.45 3.57 -20.76
CA LYS A 172 -2.73 2.31 -21.03
C LYS A 172 -3.17 1.16 -20.12
N LEU A 173 -4.26 1.31 -19.36
CA LEU A 173 -4.80 0.20 -18.56
C LEU A 173 -5.94 -0.48 -19.32
N PRO A 174 -6.03 -1.82 -19.30
CA PRO A 174 -7.22 -2.47 -19.78
C PRO A 174 -8.42 -2.06 -18.91
N PRO A 175 -9.65 -2.06 -19.46
CA PRO A 175 -10.86 -1.73 -18.69
C PRO A 175 -11.11 -2.72 -17.54
N THR A 176 -10.39 -3.85 -17.50
CA THR A 176 -10.45 -4.86 -16.45
C THR A 176 -9.41 -4.67 -15.34
N ASP A 177 -8.57 -3.63 -15.40
CA ASP A 177 -7.52 -3.40 -14.42
C ASP A 177 -8.09 -3.03 -13.05
N SER A 178 -7.60 -3.66 -11.97
CA SER A 178 -8.14 -3.45 -10.62
C SER A 178 -8.04 -1.99 -10.15
N ARG A 179 -7.08 -1.20 -10.64
CA ARG A 179 -6.94 0.23 -10.30
C ARG A 179 -8.09 1.10 -10.83
N LEU A 180 -8.89 0.56 -11.75
CA LEU A 180 -10.05 1.23 -12.33
C LEU A 180 -11.36 0.89 -11.62
N ARG A 181 -11.32 0.07 -10.55
CA ARG A 181 -12.50 -0.32 -9.80
C ARG A 181 -13.25 0.91 -9.22
N PRO A 182 -14.52 1.13 -9.60
CA PRO A 182 -15.27 2.31 -9.19
C PRO A 182 -15.61 2.31 -7.69
N ASP A 183 -15.86 1.15 -7.11
CA ASP A 183 -16.12 1.00 -5.68
C ASP A 183 -14.91 1.43 -4.84
N GLN A 184 -13.71 1.00 -5.23
CA GLN A 184 -12.45 1.44 -4.62
C GLN A 184 -12.26 2.96 -4.77
N ARG A 185 -12.49 3.51 -5.97
CA ARG A 185 -12.36 4.95 -6.21
C ARG A 185 -13.32 5.80 -5.38
N CYS A 186 -14.59 5.42 -5.32
CA CYS A 186 -15.58 6.13 -4.49
C CYS A 186 -15.20 6.04 -3.00
N LEU A 187 -14.72 4.88 -2.57
CA LEU A 187 -14.29 4.67 -1.20
C LEU A 187 -13.10 5.57 -0.84
N GLU A 188 -12.14 5.69 -1.75
CA GLU A 188 -10.99 6.60 -1.64
C GLU A 188 -11.44 8.06 -1.57
N ASN A 189 -12.41 8.48 -2.38
CA ASN A 189 -12.94 9.85 -2.36
C ASN A 189 -13.79 10.15 -1.11
N GLY A 190 -14.00 9.18 -0.22
CA GLY A 190 -14.90 9.32 0.94
C GLY A 190 -16.38 9.27 0.58
N GLU A 191 -16.72 8.86 -0.63
CA GLU A 191 -18.09 8.73 -1.13
C GLU A 191 -18.67 7.36 -0.74
N TYR A 192 -18.84 7.14 0.56
CA TYR A 192 -19.13 5.82 1.12
C TYR A 192 -20.41 5.15 0.61
N GLU A 193 -21.48 5.92 0.44
CA GLU A 193 -22.74 5.39 -0.08
C GLU A 193 -22.57 4.89 -1.52
N ARG A 194 -21.88 5.69 -2.36
CA ARG A 194 -21.55 5.32 -3.74
C ARG A 194 -20.62 4.12 -3.79
N ALA A 195 -19.62 4.06 -2.92
CA ALA A 195 -18.70 2.93 -2.83
C ALA A 195 -19.44 1.62 -2.50
N ASN A 196 -20.35 1.64 -1.53
CA ASN A 196 -21.14 0.47 -1.17
C ASN A 196 -22.10 0.05 -2.30
N ALA A 197 -22.73 1.02 -2.98
CA ALA A 197 -23.59 0.75 -4.12
C ALA A 197 -22.82 0.10 -5.28
N GLU A 198 -21.66 0.65 -5.63
CA GLU A 198 -20.79 0.09 -6.68
C GLU A 198 -20.25 -1.29 -6.29
N LYS A 199 -19.87 -1.50 -5.02
CA LYS A 199 -19.43 -2.80 -4.52
C LYS A 199 -20.51 -3.85 -4.71
N LEU A 200 -21.74 -3.56 -4.29
CA LEU A 200 -22.88 -4.47 -4.44
C LEU A 200 -23.14 -4.78 -5.92
N ARG A 201 -23.10 -3.77 -6.78
CA ARG A 201 -23.27 -3.91 -8.24
C ARG A 201 -22.20 -4.82 -8.86
N LEU A 202 -20.93 -4.63 -8.50
CA LEU A 202 -19.83 -5.45 -9.00
C LEU A 202 -19.91 -6.90 -8.48
N GLU A 203 -20.28 -7.11 -7.23
CA GLU A 203 -20.49 -8.46 -6.67
C GLU A 203 -21.65 -9.19 -7.37
N GLN A 204 -22.77 -8.50 -7.62
CA GLN A 204 -23.89 -9.07 -8.38
C GLN A 204 -23.47 -9.46 -9.81
N ARG A 205 -22.73 -8.59 -10.50
CA ARG A 205 -22.14 -8.89 -11.81
C ARG A 205 -21.20 -10.08 -11.77
N GLN A 206 -20.34 -10.16 -10.75
CA GLN A 206 -19.43 -11.30 -10.62
C GLN A 206 -20.20 -12.61 -10.41
N ARG A 207 -21.30 -12.60 -9.65
CA ARG A 207 -22.18 -13.77 -9.48
C ARG A 207 -22.85 -14.19 -10.80
N GLN A 208 -23.31 -13.22 -11.60
CA GLN A 208 -23.85 -13.48 -12.94
C GLN A 208 -22.78 -14.02 -13.90
N ALA A 209 -21.56 -13.46 -13.84
CA ALA A 209 -20.44 -13.91 -14.64
C ALA A 209 -19.94 -15.31 -14.26
N ARG A 210 -20.06 -15.73 -12.98
CA ARG A 210 -19.77 -17.13 -12.58
C ARG A 210 -20.68 -18.13 -13.28
N LYS A 211 -21.96 -17.79 -13.48
CA LYS A 211 -22.86 -18.62 -14.31
C LYS A 211 -22.41 -18.69 -15.77
N MET A 212 -21.76 -17.64 -16.29
CA MET A 212 -21.12 -17.65 -17.61
C MET A 212 -19.76 -18.38 -17.63
N GLN A 213 -19.08 -18.51 -16.49
CA GLN A 213 -17.89 -19.35 -16.37
C GLN A 213 -18.23 -20.84 -16.47
N GLU A 214 -19.38 -21.24 -15.93
CA GLU A 214 -19.95 -22.58 -16.09
C GLU A 214 -20.32 -22.89 -17.56
N SER A 215 -20.49 -21.87 -18.41
CA SER A 215 -20.76 -22.01 -19.85
C SER A 215 -19.52 -21.88 -20.75
N GLY A 216 -18.31 -22.08 -20.22
CA GLY A 216 -17.08 -22.16 -21.03
C GLY A 216 -16.27 -20.86 -21.17
N TRP A 217 -16.34 -19.95 -20.19
CA TRP A 217 -15.45 -18.77 -20.15
C TRP A 217 -13.98 -19.18 -20.18
N LYS A 218 -13.18 -18.49 -20.99
CA LYS A 218 -11.73 -18.67 -21.07
C LYS A 218 -11.01 -17.34 -20.79
N PRO A 219 -9.91 -17.35 -20.02
CA PRO A 219 -9.08 -16.16 -19.86
C PRO A 219 -8.51 -15.73 -21.21
N ARG A 220 -8.40 -14.42 -21.42
CA ARG A 220 -7.99 -13.84 -22.71
C ARG A 220 -6.49 -13.99 -22.98
N TRP A 221 -5.67 -13.69 -21.97
CA TRP A 221 -4.22 -13.54 -22.14
C TRP A 221 -3.45 -14.83 -21.83
N PHE A 222 -4.15 -15.86 -21.36
CA PHE A 222 -3.57 -17.12 -20.91
C PHE A 222 -4.42 -18.29 -21.42
N ALA A 223 -3.77 -19.40 -21.78
CA ALA A 223 -4.45 -20.67 -22.00
C ALA A 223 -4.11 -21.64 -20.88
N LYS A 224 -5.10 -22.46 -20.50
CA LYS A 224 -4.88 -23.59 -19.60
C LYS A 224 -4.33 -24.76 -20.41
N ASP A 225 -3.26 -25.38 -19.92
CA ASP A 225 -2.77 -26.67 -20.38
C ASP A 225 -3.40 -27.77 -19.51
N ASP A 226 -4.26 -28.59 -20.11
CA ASP A 226 -5.00 -29.64 -19.42
C ASP A 226 -4.10 -30.80 -18.96
N ALA A 227 -2.91 -30.97 -19.55
CA ALA A 227 -1.98 -32.03 -19.15
C ALA A 227 -1.21 -31.69 -17.87
N THR A 228 -0.88 -30.41 -17.70
CA THR A 228 -0.06 -29.93 -16.56
C THR A 228 -0.86 -29.19 -15.50
N ASP A 229 -2.13 -28.87 -15.78
CA ASP A 229 -2.98 -27.98 -14.97
C ASP A 229 -2.37 -26.58 -14.77
N THR A 230 -1.52 -26.14 -15.70
CA THR A 230 -0.85 -24.83 -15.65
C THR A 230 -1.41 -23.85 -16.68
N TYR A 231 -1.16 -22.55 -16.49
CA TYR A 231 -1.55 -21.50 -17.44
C TYR A 231 -0.32 -20.93 -18.15
N THR A 232 -0.37 -20.88 -19.47
CA THR A 232 0.69 -20.29 -20.31
C THR A 232 0.24 -18.98 -20.93
N TYR A 233 1.11 -17.98 -20.90
CA TYR A 233 0.86 -16.68 -21.52
C TYR A 233 0.82 -16.79 -23.05
N LEU A 234 -0.24 -16.26 -23.67
CA LEU A 234 -0.47 -16.37 -25.11
C LEU A 234 0.13 -15.21 -25.93
N GLY A 235 0.64 -14.16 -25.28
CA GLY A 235 0.98 -12.92 -25.97
C GLY A 235 -0.21 -11.96 -26.10
N GLY A 236 -0.01 -10.83 -26.77
CA GLY A 236 -1.05 -9.86 -27.12
C GLY A 236 -1.35 -8.81 -26.04
N TYR A 237 -1.16 -9.13 -24.76
CA TYR A 237 -1.41 -8.15 -23.67
C TYR A 237 -0.48 -6.94 -23.77
N TRP A 238 0.83 -7.17 -23.94
CA TRP A 238 1.81 -6.08 -23.94
C TRP A 238 1.71 -5.23 -25.20
N GLU A 239 1.41 -5.85 -26.33
CA GLU A 239 1.19 -5.22 -27.63
C GLU A 239 -0.09 -4.37 -27.62
N SER A 240 -1.16 -4.87 -27.00
CA SER A 240 -2.40 -4.13 -26.75
C SER A 240 -2.13 -2.92 -25.84
N ARG A 241 -1.36 -3.14 -24.77
CA ARG A 241 -0.96 -2.10 -23.81
C ARG A 241 -0.13 -1.00 -24.45
N GLU A 242 0.82 -1.36 -25.30
CA GLU A 242 1.69 -0.42 -25.99
C GLU A 242 0.90 0.49 -26.93
N LYS A 243 -0.08 -0.08 -27.65
CA LYS A 243 -0.98 0.63 -28.57
C LYS A 243 -2.14 1.35 -27.87
N GLY A 244 -2.38 1.07 -26.58
CA GLY A 244 -3.60 1.52 -25.88
C GLY A 244 -4.89 0.96 -26.48
N ASN A 245 -4.81 -0.15 -27.22
CA ASN A 245 -5.97 -0.76 -27.88
C ASN A 245 -6.44 -1.97 -27.10
N TRP A 246 -7.62 -1.86 -26.48
CA TRP A 246 -8.24 -2.91 -25.68
C TRP A 246 -9.43 -3.56 -26.37
N GLU A 247 -9.49 -3.53 -27.70
CA GLU A 247 -10.57 -4.12 -28.48
C GLU A 247 -10.90 -5.56 -28.06
N GLY A 248 -12.18 -5.80 -27.77
CA GLY A 248 -12.70 -7.06 -27.26
C GLY A 248 -12.43 -7.35 -25.78
N CYS A 249 -11.69 -6.50 -25.05
CA CYS A 249 -11.66 -6.60 -23.59
C CYS A 249 -13.01 -6.14 -23.03
N PRO A 250 -13.71 -6.99 -22.25
CA PRO A 250 -15.01 -6.61 -21.71
C PRO A 250 -14.85 -5.47 -20.71
N ASP A 251 -15.74 -4.47 -20.79
CA ASP A 251 -15.85 -3.46 -19.75
C ASP A 251 -16.62 -4.03 -18.55
N ILE A 252 -15.88 -4.65 -17.63
CA ILE A 252 -16.44 -5.26 -16.42
C ILE A 252 -16.90 -4.23 -15.38
N PHE A 253 -16.47 -2.96 -15.51
CA PHE A 253 -16.82 -1.89 -14.58
C PHE A 253 -17.87 -0.92 -15.13
N GLY A 254 -18.10 -0.84 -16.44
CA GLY A 254 -19.06 0.08 -17.05
C GLY A 254 -20.50 -0.09 -16.57
N GLN A 255 -21.33 0.94 -16.70
CA GLN A 255 -22.77 0.81 -16.45
C GLN A 255 -23.43 0.10 -17.63
N VAL A 256 -24.34 -0.85 -17.37
CA VAL A 256 -25.19 -1.39 -18.44
C VAL A 256 -26.12 -0.25 -18.86
N PRO A 257 -26.32 0.04 -20.15
CA PRO A 257 -27.38 0.93 -20.58
C PRO A 257 -28.71 0.46 -19.97
N ASN A 258 -29.51 1.39 -19.44
CA ASN A 258 -30.81 1.08 -18.84
C ASN A 258 -31.76 0.33 -19.81
N ASP A 259 -31.47 0.34 -21.11
CA ASP A 259 -32.28 -0.28 -22.15
C ASP A 259 -32.20 -1.82 -22.20
N LEU A 260 -31.33 -2.46 -21.40
CA LEU A 260 -31.26 -3.92 -21.23
C LEU A 260 -31.96 -4.42 -19.94
N MET A 261 -32.69 -3.55 -19.23
CA MET A 261 -33.47 -3.90 -18.04
C MET A 261 -34.96 -4.20 -18.34
N ILE A 262 -35.32 -4.41 -19.61
CA ILE A 262 -36.70 -4.80 -20.00
C ILE A 262 -36.68 -6.20 -20.63
N THR A 263 -37.60 -7.04 -20.15
CA THR A 263 -37.93 -8.45 -20.47
C THR A 263 -37.04 -9.48 -19.75
N ASP A 264 -37.53 -10.33 -18.84
CA ASP A 264 -38.90 -10.78 -18.50
C ASP A 264 -39.26 -10.63 -17.01
#